data_AF-A0A9D1XZM1-F1
#
_entry.id   AF-A0A9D1XZM1-F1
#
_cell.length_a   1.000
_cell.length_b   1.000
_cell.length_c   1.000
_cell.angle_alpha   90.00
_cell.angle_beta   90.00
_cell.angle_gamma   90.00
#
_symmetry.space_group_name_H-M   'P 1'
#
loop_
_entity.id
_entity.type
_entity.pdbx_description
1 polymer ?
#
loop_
_entity_poly.entity_id
_entity_poly.type
_entity_poly.pdbx_seq_one_letter_code
_entity_poly.pdbx_strand_id
1 'polypeptide(L)'
;MTPKRKARKQTTEETKITTGTCQFCGQSIALAGAHATQEEADTVATLACKCAQGQPFRQFAQEKATIQDLFGRDDPNAQALIVTMADAVREGYIEGGTLKMADGVTAKLKPKDGMVVVSRTVKHEHQKTL
;
A
#
# COMPACT_ATOMS: atom_id res chain seq x y z
N MET A 1 -45.51 32.47 -29.94
CA MET A 1 -45.43 31.12 -29.32
C MET A 1 -43.99 30.87 -28.90
N THR A 2 -43.66 31.13 -27.63
CA THR A 2 -42.31 30.98 -27.06
C THR A 2 -42.20 29.60 -26.40
N PRO A 3 -41.18 28.78 -26.72
CA PRO A 3 -40.99 27.51 -26.04
C PRO A 3 -40.36 27.73 -24.66
N LYS A 4 -41.04 27.27 -23.61
CA LYS A 4 -40.54 27.15 -22.23
C LYS A 4 -39.30 26.25 -22.21
N ARG A 5 -38.12 26.83 -22.04
CA ARG A 5 -36.89 26.08 -21.75
C ARG A 5 -36.98 25.49 -20.34
N LYS A 6 -37.08 24.17 -20.25
CA LYS A 6 -37.00 23.41 -18.99
C LYS A 6 -35.58 23.56 -18.41
N ALA A 7 -35.48 24.05 -17.18
CA ALA A 7 -34.25 24.10 -16.42
C ALA A 7 -33.74 22.67 -16.17
N ARG A 8 -32.57 22.36 -16.76
CA ARG A 8 -31.82 21.13 -16.51
C ARG A 8 -31.12 21.30 -15.16
N LYS A 9 -31.64 20.65 -14.10
CA LYS A 9 -30.97 20.58 -12.80
C LYS A 9 -29.65 19.85 -12.99
N GLN A 10 -28.54 20.61 -12.95
CA GLN A 10 -27.20 20.07 -12.73
C GLN A 10 -27.07 19.80 -11.24
N THR A 11 -27.07 18.53 -10.87
CA THR A 11 -26.65 18.09 -9.54
C THR A 11 -25.12 18.13 -9.54
N THR A 12 -24.55 19.23 -9.07
CA THR A 12 -23.11 19.33 -8.83
C THR A 12 -22.84 18.54 -7.55
N GLU A 13 -22.34 17.31 -7.65
CA GLU A 13 -21.68 16.68 -6.50
C GLU A 13 -20.47 17.55 -6.16
N GLU A 14 -20.57 18.35 -5.11
CA GLU A 14 -19.43 19.05 -4.52
C GLU A 14 -18.44 18.00 -4.01
N THR A 15 -17.50 17.60 -4.85
CA THR A 15 -16.34 16.83 -4.42
C THR A 15 -15.58 17.71 -3.44
N LYS A 16 -15.74 17.49 -2.14
CA LYS A 16 -14.98 18.21 -1.12
C LYS A 16 -13.50 17.97 -1.38
N ILE A 17 -12.76 19.02 -1.73
CA ILE A 17 -11.31 18.97 -1.93
C ILE A 17 -10.67 19.40 -0.62
N THR A 18 -9.81 18.56 -0.07
CA THR A 18 -9.00 18.88 1.11
C THR A 18 -7.55 19.03 0.69
N THR A 19 -6.78 19.88 1.37
CA THR A 19 -5.35 20.03 1.10
C THR A 19 -4.56 19.39 2.24
N GLY A 20 -3.66 18.48 1.90
CA GLY A 20 -2.66 17.95 2.82
C GLY A 20 -1.27 18.48 2.49
N THR A 21 -0.36 18.40 3.45
CA THR A 21 1.05 18.81 3.29
C THR A 21 1.95 17.59 3.39
N CYS A 22 2.89 17.45 2.44
CA CYS A 22 3.91 16.40 2.53
C CYS A 22 4.79 16.63 3.77
N GLN A 23 4.84 15.64 4.66
CA GLN A 23 5.58 15.69 5.92
C GLN A 23 7.10 15.76 5.76
N PHE A 24 7.62 15.51 4.54
CA PHE A 24 9.06 15.52 4.25
C PHE A 24 9.52 16.81 3.56
N CYS A 25 8.83 17.23 2.49
CA CYS A 25 9.26 18.39 1.68
C CYS A 25 8.37 19.64 1.87
N GLY A 26 7.28 19.53 2.64
CA GLY A 26 6.36 20.64 2.89
C GLY A 26 5.47 21.01 1.69
N GLN A 27 5.49 20.26 0.59
CA GLN A 27 4.63 20.54 -0.56
C GLN A 27 3.16 20.27 -0.22
N SER A 28 2.31 21.27 -0.45
CA SER A 28 0.86 21.13 -0.36
C SER A 28 0.29 20.40 -1.58
N ILE A 29 -0.58 19.43 -1.34
CA ILE A 29 -1.19 18.58 -2.37
C ILE A 29 -2.70 18.60 -2.16
N ALA A 30 -3.43 18.87 -3.24
CA ALA A 30 -4.89 18.77 -3.25
C ALA A 30 -5.31 17.31 -3.31
N LEU A 31 -6.18 16.91 -2.40
CA LEU A 31 -6.69 15.56 -2.21
C LEU A 31 -8.18 15.50 -2.53
N ALA A 32 -8.59 14.41 -3.16
CA ALA A 32 -10.00 14.14 -3.40
C ALA A 32 -10.64 13.58 -2.11
N GLY A 33 -11.69 14.24 -1.62
CA GLY A 33 -12.42 13.84 -0.43
C GLY A 33 -12.10 14.67 0.80
N ALA A 34 -12.98 14.59 1.79
CA ALA A 34 -12.75 15.13 3.12
C ALA A 34 -12.01 14.10 3.98
N HIS A 35 -10.90 14.52 4.58
CA HIS A 35 -10.21 13.73 5.60
C HIS A 35 -10.69 14.11 6.99
N ALA A 36 -10.68 13.17 7.94
CA ALA A 36 -11.21 13.41 9.28
C ALA A 36 -10.29 14.35 10.09
N THR A 37 -8.98 14.29 9.83
CA THR A 37 -7.96 15.13 10.48
C THR A 37 -6.95 15.68 9.48
N GLN A 38 -6.27 16.76 9.86
CA GLN A 38 -5.17 17.30 9.04
C GLN A 38 -4.00 16.31 8.96
N GLU A 39 -3.71 15.58 10.05
CA GLU A 39 -2.65 14.56 10.06
C GLU A 39 -2.91 13.44 9.03
N GLU A 40 -4.17 13.02 8.89
CA GLU A 40 -4.58 12.05 7.88
C GLU A 40 -4.38 12.64 6.47
N ALA A 41 -4.83 13.88 6.23
CA ALA A 41 -4.62 14.58 4.97
C ALA A 41 -3.11 14.71 4.65
N ASP A 42 -2.27 15.05 5.62
CA ASP A 42 -0.84 15.19 5.46
C ASP A 42 -0.15 13.85 5.15
N THR A 43 -0.64 12.77 5.77
CA THR A 43 -0.16 11.41 5.48
C THR A 43 -0.53 11.01 4.05
N VAL A 44 -1.77 11.26 3.62
CA VAL A 44 -2.22 10.96 2.25
C VAL A 44 -1.49 11.82 1.22
N ALA A 45 -1.29 13.12 1.51
CA ALA A 45 -0.48 14.00 0.68
C ALA A 45 0.97 13.48 0.58
N THR A 46 1.54 13.01 1.68
CA THR A 46 2.89 12.43 1.70
C THR A 46 3.00 11.19 0.81
N LEU A 47 1.97 10.32 0.83
CA LEU A 47 1.89 9.15 -0.04
C LEU A 47 1.72 9.52 -1.53
N ALA A 48 1.02 10.62 -1.82
CA ALA A 48 0.82 11.12 -3.19
C ALA A 48 2.00 11.96 -3.73
N CYS A 49 2.86 12.47 -2.85
CA CYS A 49 3.99 13.32 -3.21
C CYS A 49 5.05 12.56 -4.02
N LYS A 50 5.85 13.30 -4.82
CA LYS A 50 6.94 12.77 -5.65
C LYS A 50 8.34 13.24 -5.22
N CYS A 51 8.45 13.90 -4.06
CA CYS A 51 9.74 14.40 -3.56
C CYS A 51 10.70 13.25 -3.25
N ALA A 52 12.00 13.43 -3.50
CA ALA A 52 13.02 12.43 -3.20
C ALA A 52 13.12 12.12 -1.69
N GLN A 53 12.91 13.12 -0.84
CA GLN A 53 13.00 12.99 0.62
C GLN A 53 11.99 11.99 1.21
N GLY A 54 10.77 11.94 0.66
CA GLY A 54 9.73 11.01 1.09
C GLY A 54 9.75 9.66 0.38
N GLN A 55 10.69 9.44 -0.55
CA GLN A 55 10.75 8.19 -1.32
C GLN A 55 10.92 6.96 -0.43
N PRO A 56 11.83 6.93 0.58
CA PRO A 56 11.97 5.76 1.45
C PRO A 56 10.69 5.42 2.21
N PHE A 57 9.97 6.44 2.71
CA PHE A 57 8.70 6.26 3.41
C PHE A 57 7.63 5.66 2.50
N ARG A 58 7.50 6.17 1.27
CA ARG A 58 6.51 5.64 0.31
C ARG A 58 6.82 4.22 -0.12
N GLN A 59 8.10 3.89 -0.32
CA GLN A 59 8.52 2.52 -0.62
C GLN A 59 8.15 1.56 0.52
N PHE A 60 8.41 1.96 1.76
CA PHE A 60 8.02 1.18 2.93
C PHE A 60 6.50 1.00 3.07
N ALA A 61 5.74 2.07 2.86
CA ALA A 61 4.27 2.00 2.88
C ALA A 61 3.74 1.07 1.78
N GLN A 62 4.32 1.13 0.57
CA GLN A 62 3.97 0.25 -0.55
C GLN A 62 4.35 -1.21 -0.27
N GLU A 63 5.50 -1.45 0.34
CA GLU A 63 5.94 -2.79 0.74
C GLU A 63 4.97 -3.41 1.75
N LYS A 64 4.59 -2.66 2.79
CA LYS A 64 3.58 -3.09 3.77
C LYS A 64 2.23 -3.37 3.14
N ALA A 65 1.76 -2.50 2.24
CA ALA A 65 0.53 -2.72 1.49
C ALA A 65 0.62 -4.01 0.64
N THR A 66 1.76 -4.25 -0.01
CA THR A 66 1.99 -5.47 -0.80
C THR A 66 1.95 -6.73 0.09
N ILE A 67 2.55 -6.69 1.28
CA ILE A 67 2.48 -7.80 2.24
C ILE A 67 1.04 -8.02 2.70
N GLN A 68 0.29 -6.96 3.00
CA GLN A 68 -1.12 -7.04 3.37
C GLN A 68 -1.97 -7.62 2.23
N ASP A 69 -1.73 -7.23 0.98
CA ASP A 69 -2.47 -7.75 -0.18
C ASP A 69 -2.17 -9.22 -0.43
N LEU A 70 -0.90 -9.61 -0.30
CA LEU A 70 -0.48 -10.99 -0.53
C LEU A 70 -0.85 -11.92 0.62
N PHE A 71 -0.82 -11.46 1.87
CA PHE A 71 -0.88 -12.31 3.06
C PHE A 71 -1.92 -11.90 4.12
N GLY A 72 -2.72 -10.87 3.89
CA GLY A 72 -3.66 -10.34 4.89
C GLY A 72 -4.83 -11.26 5.24
N ARG A 73 -4.92 -12.44 4.62
CA ARG A 73 -5.89 -13.49 4.95
C ARG A 73 -5.27 -14.65 5.73
N ASP A 74 -3.94 -14.67 5.84
CA ASP A 74 -3.22 -15.71 6.55
C ASP A 74 -3.13 -15.37 8.05
N ASP A 75 -2.54 -16.28 8.84
CA ASP A 75 -2.39 -16.11 10.28
C ASP A 75 -1.66 -14.79 10.62
N PRO A 76 -2.18 -13.98 11.57
CA PRO A 76 -1.59 -12.68 11.89
C PRO A 76 -0.16 -12.79 12.43
N ASN A 77 0.21 -13.88 13.09
CA ASN A 77 1.60 -14.09 13.54
C ASN A 77 2.52 -14.40 12.36
N ALA A 78 2.04 -15.17 11.38
CA ALA A 78 2.79 -15.41 10.15
C ALA A 78 2.98 -14.11 9.36
N GLN A 79 1.94 -13.27 9.29
CA GLN A 79 2.04 -11.95 8.67
C GLN A 79 3.05 -11.04 9.39
N ALA A 80 2.99 -10.98 10.73
CA ALA A 80 3.94 -10.22 11.54
C ALA A 80 5.38 -10.68 11.29
N LEU A 81 5.61 -11.99 11.20
CA LEU A 81 6.93 -12.54 10.90
C LEU A 81 7.42 -12.13 9.50
N ILE A 82 6.55 -12.12 8.48
CA ILE A 82 6.91 -11.65 7.13
C ILE A 82 7.34 -10.17 7.18
N VAL A 83 6.64 -9.33 7.93
CA VAL A 83 7.00 -7.91 8.10
C VAL A 83 8.36 -7.79 8.80
N THR A 84 8.58 -8.52 9.90
CA THR A 84 9.87 -8.52 10.60
C THR A 84 11.02 -9.01 9.71
N MET A 85 10.79 -10.03 8.90
CA MET A 85 11.78 -10.50 7.93
C MET A 85 12.07 -9.44 6.86
N ALA A 86 11.05 -8.72 6.37
CA ALA A 86 11.24 -7.64 5.41
C ALA A 86 12.09 -6.52 6.02
N ASP A 87 11.82 -6.14 7.27
CA ASP A 87 12.64 -5.16 7.99
C ASP A 87 14.10 -5.62 8.12
N ALA A 88 14.34 -6.87 8.48
CA ALA A 88 15.69 -7.43 8.60
C ALA A 88 16.44 -7.48 7.25
N VAL A 89 15.74 -7.76 6.14
CA VAL A 89 16.34 -7.72 4.79
C VAL A 89 16.70 -6.28 4.40
N ARG A 90 15.79 -5.35 4.64
CA ARG A 90 15.96 -3.92 4.33
C ARG A 90 17.11 -3.29 5.10
N GLU A 91 17.28 -3.68 6.36
CA GLU A 91 18.36 -3.19 7.24
C GLU A 91 19.68 -3.93 7.02
N GLY A 92 19.70 -4.92 6.13
CA GLY A 92 20.91 -5.67 5.78
C GLY A 92 21.36 -6.65 6.86
N TYR A 93 20.51 -6.96 7.85
CA TYR A 93 20.80 -8.02 8.82
C TYR A 93 20.75 -9.41 8.18
N ILE A 94 19.95 -9.59 7.14
CA ILE A 94 19.85 -10.82 6.35
C ILE A 94 19.76 -10.51 4.86
N GLU A 95 20.26 -11.40 3.99
CA GLU A 95 20.24 -11.19 2.54
C GLU A 95 18.89 -11.48 1.88
N GLY A 96 17.96 -12.12 2.59
CA GLY A 96 16.70 -12.61 2.05
C GLY A 96 16.15 -13.75 2.90
N GLY A 97 14.98 -14.27 2.54
CA GLY A 97 14.38 -15.35 3.30
C GLY A 97 13.25 -16.07 2.58
N THR A 98 12.95 -17.27 3.06
CA THR A 98 11.76 -18.02 2.63
C THR A 98 11.07 -18.56 3.87
N LEU A 99 9.82 -18.15 4.07
CA LEU A 99 8.97 -18.62 5.15
C LEU A 99 7.94 -19.60 4.56
N LYS A 100 7.97 -20.85 5.04
CA LYS A 100 6.93 -21.83 4.74
C LYS A 100 5.85 -21.74 5.80
N MET A 101 4.62 -21.55 5.37
CA MET A 101 3.46 -21.49 6.23
C MET A 101 2.66 -22.80 6.09
N ALA A 102 1.61 -22.94 6.91
CA ALA A 102 0.64 -24.02 6.75
C ALA A 102 -0.03 -23.97 5.35
N ASP A 103 -0.73 -25.05 4.99
CA ASP A 103 -1.51 -25.15 3.75
C ASP A 103 -0.71 -24.96 2.46
N GLY A 104 0.58 -25.29 2.50
CA GLY A 104 1.45 -25.26 1.32
C GLY A 104 1.78 -23.86 0.82
N VAL A 105 1.49 -22.81 1.60
CA VAL A 105 1.82 -21.43 1.26
C VAL A 105 3.27 -21.13 1.61
N THR A 106 3.98 -20.44 0.73
CA THR A 106 5.36 -20.01 0.92
C THR A 106 5.49 -18.53 0.62
N ALA A 107 6.04 -17.77 1.56
CA ALA A 107 6.45 -16.38 1.37
C ALA A 107 7.95 -16.33 1.08
N LYS A 108 8.35 -15.58 0.05
CA LYS A 108 9.76 -15.39 -0.31
C LYS A 108 10.10 -13.92 -0.39
N LEU A 109 11.14 -13.52 0.34
CA LEU A 109 11.62 -12.16 0.47
C LEU A 109 12.99 -12.03 -0.18
N LYS A 110 13.17 -11.00 -1.00
CA LYS A 110 14.44 -10.68 -1.66
C LYS A 110 14.67 -9.17 -1.70
N PRO A 111 15.90 -8.68 -1.46
CA PRO A 111 16.24 -7.30 -1.71
C PRO A 111 16.23 -7.03 -3.22
N LYS A 112 15.71 -5.87 -3.62
CA LYS A 112 15.71 -5.37 -4.99
C LYS A 112 15.63 -3.84 -5.00
N ASP A 113 16.61 -3.19 -5.62
CA ASP A 113 16.62 -1.74 -5.86
C ASP A 113 16.33 -0.89 -4.59
N GLY A 114 16.89 -1.30 -3.44
CA GLY A 114 16.68 -0.64 -2.14
C GLY A 114 15.35 -0.95 -1.46
N MET A 115 14.55 -1.88 -1.99
CA MET A 115 13.28 -2.36 -1.43
C MET A 115 13.33 -3.86 -1.15
N VAL A 116 12.33 -4.39 -0.44
CA VAL A 116 12.15 -5.84 -0.28
C VAL A 116 10.97 -6.31 -1.11
N VAL A 117 11.26 -7.15 -2.10
CA VAL A 117 10.23 -7.82 -2.89
C VAL A 117 9.76 -9.04 -2.13
N VAL A 118 8.47 -9.04 -1.81
CA VAL A 118 7.79 -10.19 -1.19
C VAL A 118 6.93 -10.88 -2.25
N SER A 119 7.00 -12.21 -2.30
CA SER A 119 6.23 -13.04 -3.23
C SER A 119 5.56 -14.20 -2.50
N ARG A 120 4.34 -14.55 -2.95
CA ARG A 120 3.56 -15.69 -2.45
C ARG A 120 3.59 -16.83 -3.47
N THR A 121 3.80 -18.05 -3.01
CA THR A 121 3.66 -19.27 -3.82
C THR A 121 2.78 -20.26 -3.06
N VAL A 122 1.87 -20.95 -3.74
CA VAL A 122 1.04 -22.01 -3.16
C VAL A 122 1.40 -23.30 -3.89
N LYS A 123 1.84 -24.32 -3.15
CA LYS A 123 2.02 -25.66 -3.70
C LYS A 123 0.76 -26.46 -3.43
N HIS A 124 0.04 -26.81 -4.50
CA HIS A 124 -0.94 -27.88 -4.44
C HIS A 124 -0.18 -29.21 -4.52
N GLU A 125 -0.32 -30.08 -3.51
CA GLU A 125 0.16 -31.45 -3.62
C GLU A 125 -0.59 -32.15 -4.76
N HIS A 126 0.11 -32.45 -5.85
CA HIS A 126 -0.36 -33.46 -6.80
C HIS A 126 -0.22 -34.81 -6.11
N GLN A 127 -1.34 -35.32 -5.60
CA GLN A 127 -1.46 -36.71 -5.21
C GLN A 127 -1.29 -37.55 -6.48
N LYS A 128 -0.08 -38.07 -6.73
CA LYS A 128 0.12 -39.15 -7.71
C LYS A 128 -0.47 -40.40 -7.09
N THR A 129 -1.68 -40.76 -7.49
CA THR A 129 -2.21 -42.10 -7.27
C THR A 129 -1.31 -43.07 -8.03
N LEU A 130 -0.63 -43.96 -7.30
CA LEU A 130 0.03 -45.14 -7.86
C LEU A 130 -1.03 -46.18 -8.24
#